data_AF-A0A699VDS3-F1
#
_entry.id   AF-A0A699VDS3-F1
#
_cell.length_a   1.000
_cell.length_b   1.000
_cell.length_c   1.000
_cell.angle_alpha   90.00
_cell.angle_beta   90.00
_cell.angle_gamma   90.00
#
_symmetry.space_group_name_H-M   'P 1'
#
loop_
_entity.id
_entity.type
_entity.pdbx_description
1 polymer ?
#
loop_
_entity_poly.entity_id
_entity_poly.type
_entity_poly.pdbx_seq_one_letter_code
_entity_poly.pdbx_strand_id
1 'polypeptide(L)'
;MAPKRERTTRANPDPTRTTTATEPMTQEAINNLIAQRVTEALAKYETQRNSVVNGDTSHTTRTGPRKVRPTRECTYKDYLNYDPLKFEGTE
;
A
#
# COMPACT_ATOMS: atom_id res chain seq x y z
N MET A 1 -8.88 61.36 -43.33
CA MET A 1 -7.61 61.12 -42.59
C MET A 1 -7.94 60.39 -41.30
N ALA A 2 -7.39 59.21 -41.06
CA ALA A 2 -7.59 58.43 -39.83
C ALA A 2 -6.22 58.03 -39.26
N PRO A 3 -6.03 57.99 -37.92
CA PRO A 3 -4.71 57.80 -37.34
C PRO A 3 -4.32 56.32 -37.39
N LYS A 4 -3.10 56.04 -37.85
CA LYS A 4 -2.49 54.70 -37.78
C LYS A 4 -2.22 54.35 -36.31
N ARG A 5 -2.70 53.18 -35.88
CA ARG A 5 -2.38 52.63 -34.55
C ARG A 5 -1.06 51.87 -34.63
N GLU A 6 -0.03 52.38 -33.98
CA GLU A 6 1.24 51.66 -33.79
C GLU A 6 1.06 50.54 -32.76
N ARG A 7 1.46 49.32 -33.14
CA ARG A 7 1.43 48.13 -32.30
C ARG A 7 2.81 47.95 -31.67
N THR A 8 2.95 48.31 -30.40
CA THR A 8 4.18 48.04 -29.63
C THR A 8 4.24 46.57 -29.23
N THR A 9 5.21 45.83 -29.78
CA THR A 9 5.52 44.45 -29.39
C THR A 9 6.35 44.48 -28.11
N ARG A 10 5.78 44.00 -26.99
CA ARG A 10 6.52 43.79 -25.74
C ARG A 10 7.34 42.50 -25.87
N ALA A 11 8.67 42.60 -25.94
CA ALA A 11 9.54 41.45 -25.85
C ALA A 11 9.43 40.84 -24.44
N ASN A 12 9.12 39.56 -24.36
CA ASN A 12 9.17 38.79 -23.13
C ASN A 12 10.64 38.39 -22.90
N PRO A 13 11.30 38.76 -21.79
CA PRO A 13 12.62 38.23 -21.50
C PRO A 13 12.53 36.72 -21.30
N ASP A 14 13.42 36.03 -22.00
CA ASP A 14 13.59 34.58 -22.02
C ASP A 14 13.60 33.99 -20.59
N PRO A 15 12.72 33.04 -20.23
CA PRO A 15 12.84 32.34 -18.97
C PRO A 15 14.01 31.36 -19.11
N THR A 16 15.17 31.75 -18.58
CA THR A 16 16.32 30.86 -18.40
C THR A 16 15.85 29.54 -17.76
N ARG A 17 15.68 28.51 -18.59
CA ARG A 17 15.32 27.17 -18.15
C ARG A 17 16.56 26.56 -17.52
N THR A 18 16.70 26.71 -16.20
CA THR A 18 17.60 25.88 -15.41
C THR A 18 17.08 24.44 -15.49
N THR A 19 17.56 23.69 -16.46
CA THR A 19 17.32 22.25 -16.57
C THR A 19 18.25 21.59 -15.57
N THR A 20 17.78 21.31 -14.36
CA THR A 20 18.45 20.36 -13.48
C THR A 20 18.44 19.01 -14.20
N ALA A 21 19.59 18.62 -14.75
CA ALA A 21 19.76 17.30 -15.35
C ALA A 21 19.61 16.26 -14.23
N THR A 22 18.41 15.71 -14.06
CA THR A 22 18.18 14.53 -13.25
C THR A 22 18.93 13.39 -13.93
N GLU A 23 19.98 12.88 -13.29
CA GLU A 23 20.66 11.68 -13.77
C GLU A 23 19.61 10.57 -13.94
N PRO A 24 19.57 9.90 -15.10
CA PRO A 24 18.61 8.83 -15.31
C PRO A 24 18.89 7.75 -14.26
N MET A 25 17.89 7.41 -13.44
CA MET A 25 18.03 6.29 -12.53
C MET A 25 18.38 5.04 -13.34
N THR A 26 19.51 4.42 -13.01
CA THR A 26 19.96 3.22 -13.70
C THR A 26 19.09 2.02 -13.30
N GLN A 27 18.92 1.07 -14.22
CA GLN A 27 18.19 -0.17 -13.92
C GLN A 27 18.80 -0.92 -12.72
N GLU A 28 20.12 -0.82 -12.56
CA GLU A 28 20.85 -1.38 -11.42
C GLU A 28 20.44 -0.72 -10.10
N ALA A 29 20.31 0.61 -10.05
CA ALA A 29 19.86 1.31 -8.85
C ALA A 29 18.44 0.89 -8.44
N ILE A 30 17.55 0.68 -9.42
CA ILE A 30 16.19 0.18 -9.18
C ILE A 30 16.23 -1.25 -8.60
N ASN A 31 16.99 -2.14 -9.22
CA ASN A 31 17.12 -3.53 -8.77
C ASN A 31 17.71 -3.61 -7.35
N ASN A 32 18.72 -2.78 -7.05
CA ASN A 32 19.34 -2.70 -5.73
C ASN A 32 18.35 -2.22 -4.67
N LEU A 33 17.53 -1.21 -4.98
CA LEU A 33 16.48 -0.74 -4.08
C LEU A 33 15.43 -1.82 -3.80
N ILE A 34 15.02 -2.56 -4.84
CA ILE A 34 14.07 -3.68 -4.68
C ILE A 34 14.67 -4.77 -3.77
N ALA A 35 15.91 -5.19 -4.03
CA ALA A 35 16.59 -6.20 -3.21
C ALA A 35 16.71 -5.76 -1.75
N GLN A 36 17.06 -4.50 -1.50
CA GLN A 36 17.13 -3.94 -0.15
C GLN A 36 15.77 -3.98 0.55
N ARG A 37 14.69 -3.54 -0.12
CA ARG A 37 13.33 -3.51 0.46
C ARG A 37 12.79 -4.91 0.73
N VAL A 38 13.05 -5.87 -0.14
CA VAL A 38 12.65 -7.27 0.05
C VAL A 38 13.38 -7.86 1.26
N THR A 39 14.69 -7.63 1.38
CA THR A 39 15.49 -8.09 2.52
C THR A 39 14.98 -7.50 3.83
N GLU A 40 14.67 -6.21 3.85
CA GLU A 40 14.09 -5.53 5.02
C GLU A 40 12.72 -6.11 5.42
N ALA A 41 11.86 -6.40 4.44
CA ALA A 41 10.54 -7.00 4.67
C ALA A 41 10.64 -8.42 5.25
N LEU A 42 11.57 -9.24 4.73
CA LEU A 42 11.81 -10.59 5.24
C LEU A 42 12.33 -10.56 6.68
N ALA A 43 13.31 -9.70 6.99
CA ALA A 43 13.83 -9.56 8.35
C ALA A 43 12.75 -9.14 9.35
N LYS A 44 11.87 -8.19 8.97
CA LYS A 44 10.72 -7.79 9.81
C LYS A 44 9.75 -8.95 10.03
N TYR A 45 9.45 -9.72 8.99
CA TYR A 45 8.56 -10.88 9.08
C TYR A 45 9.15 -11.96 10.01
N GLU A 46 10.43 -12.30 9.88
CA GLU A 46 11.09 -13.27 10.76
C GLU A 46 11.10 -12.81 12.22
N THR A 47 11.39 -11.53 12.48
CA THR A 47 11.36 -10.95 13.82
C THR A 47 9.96 -11.05 14.44
N GLN A 48 8.93 -10.70 13.67
CA GLN A 48 7.53 -10.80 14.12
C GLN A 48 7.15 -12.26 14.41
N ARG A 49 7.52 -13.19 13.53
CA ARG A 49 7.21 -14.62 13.70
C ARG A 49 7.90 -15.21 14.92
N ASN A 50 9.15 -14.83 15.18
CA ASN A 50 9.90 -15.30 16.34
C ASN A 50 9.39 -14.67 17.66
N SER A 51 8.88 -13.44 17.62
CA SER A 51 8.21 -12.82 18.78
C SER A 51 6.90 -13.53 19.15
N VAL A 52 6.14 -14.06 18.20
CA VAL A 52 4.91 -14.82 18.45
C VAL A 52 5.20 -16.20 19.08
N VAL A 53 6.42 -16.75 18.86
CA VAL A 53 6.79 -18.10 19.31
C VAL A 53 7.42 -18.11 20.70
N ASN A 54 8.04 -17.02 21.16
CA ASN A 54 8.82 -17.00 22.41
C ASN A 54 8.11 -16.35 23.63
N GLY A 55 6.81 -16.06 23.54
CA GLY A 55 6.03 -15.50 24.65
C GLY A 55 5.16 -16.56 25.34
N ASP A 56 5.71 -17.23 26.35
CA ASP A 56 5.01 -18.26 27.10
C ASP A 56 3.91 -17.68 28.03
N THR A 57 2.72 -18.28 27.94
CA THR A 57 1.66 -18.46 28.96
C THR A 57 1.20 -17.28 29.82
N SER A 58 -0.02 -16.79 29.56
CA SER A 58 -1.18 -16.78 30.49
C SER A 58 -2.22 -15.70 30.10
N HIS A 59 -3.47 -16.13 29.89
CA HIS A 59 -4.69 -15.28 29.88
C HIS A 59 -5.01 -14.33 28.70
N THR A 60 -4.75 -14.71 27.44
CA THR A 60 -5.61 -14.24 26.31
C THR A 60 -6.04 -15.42 25.43
N THR A 61 -6.82 -16.30 26.05
CA THR A 61 -7.43 -17.46 25.42
C THR A 61 -8.38 -17.06 24.28
N ARG A 62 -8.10 -17.63 23.09
CA ARG A 62 -8.95 -17.73 21.88
C ARG A 62 -8.60 -16.83 20.69
N THR A 63 -7.32 -16.57 20.46
CA THR A 63 -6.87 -16.27 19.08
C THR A 63 -5.68 -17.14 18.75
N GLY A 64 -5.94 -18.44 18.55
CA GLY A 64 -4.97 -19.32 17.89
C GLY A 64 -4.66 -18.82 16.47
N PRO A 65 -3.67 -19.43 15.77
CA PRO A 65 -3.38 -19.09 14.38
C PRO A 65 -4.70 -19.03 13.61
N ARG A 66 -4.95 -17.93 12.89
CA ARG A 66 -6.19 -17.74 12.12
C ARG A 66 -6.34 -18.96 11.23
N LYS A 67 -7.19 -19.90 11.65
CA LYS A 67 -7.57 -21.05 10.84
C LYS A 67 -8.28 -20.46 9.64
N VAL A 68 -7.55 -20.22 8.57
CA VAL A 68 -8.11 -19.98 7.25
C VAL A 68 -8.93 -21.22 6.99
N ARG A 69 -10.25 -21.11 7.18
CA ARG A 69 -11.14 -22.22 6.90
C ARG A 69 -10.98 -22.48 5.41
N PRO A 70 -10.70 -23.73 4.98
CA PRO A 70 -10.72 -24.04 3.57
C PRO A 70 -12.07 -23.60 3.01
N THR A 71 -12.08 -23.13 1.76
CA THR A 71 -13.31 -22.80 1.04
C THR A 71 -14.20 -24.04 1.04
N ARG A 72 -15.13 -24.12 1.99
CA ARG A 72 -16.12 -25.18 2.02
C ARG A 72 -17.13 -24.85 0.93
N GLU A 73 -17.37 -25.81 0.04
CA GLU A 73 -18.51 -25.77 -0.86
C GLU A 73 -19.77 -25.77 0.02
N CYS A 74 -20.35 -24.60 0.23
CA CYS A 74 -21.60 -24.44 0.97
C CYS A 74 -22.73 -24.68 -0.04
N THR A 75 -23.45 -25.78 0.10
CA THR A 75 -24.63 -26.04 -0.72
C THR A 75 -25.78 -25.15 -0.28
N TYR A 76 -26.75 -24.89 -1.17
CA TYR A 76 -27.94 -24.09 -0.82
C TYR A 76 -28.69 -24.65 0.40
N LYS A 77 -28.70 -25.98 0.56
CA LYS A 77 -29.27 -26.65 1.74
C LYS A 77 -28.49 -26.38 3.02
N ASP A 78 -27.16 -26.26 2.95
CA ASP A 78 -26.33 -25.93 4.11
C ASP A 78 -26.64 -24.52 4.60
N TYR A 79 -26.80 -23.56 3.67
CA TYR A 79 -27.21 -22.20 3.98
C TYR A 79 -28.52 -22.13 4.76
N LEU A 80 -29.55 -22.88 4.32
CA LEU A 80 -30.86 -22.93 4.98
C LEU A 80 -30.82 -23.55 6.38
N ASN A 81 -29.80 -24.34 6.70
CA ASN A 81 -29.66 -25.04 7.97
C ASN A 81 -28.77 -24.27 8.98
N TYR A 82 -28.22 -23.10 8.63
CA TYR A 82 -27.44 -22.30 9.58
C TYR A 82 -28.36 -21.46 10.46
N ASP A 83 -28.20 -21.60 11.78
CA ASP A 83 -28.78 -20.66 12.74
C ASP A 83 -28.07 -19.30 12.63
N PRO A 84 -28.80 -18.20 12.34
CA PRO A 84 -28.23 -16.87 12.35
C PRO A 84 -27.71 -16.52 13.74
N LEU A 85 -26.50 -15.98 13.81
CA LEU A 85 -25.94 -15.49 15.07
C LEU A 85 -26.85 -14.37 15.59
N LYS A 86 -27.34 -14.50 16.84
CA LYS A 86 -28.11 -13.45 17.49
C LYS A 86 -27.22 -12.22 17.67
N PHE A 87 -27.57 -11.13 17.00
CA PHE A 87 -26.89 -9.85 17.14
C PHE A 87 -27.62 -9.06 18.22
N GLU A 88 -26.99 -8.93 19.39
CA GLU A 88 -27.46 -8.02 20.43
C GLU A 88 -26.89 -6.63 20.10
N GLY A 89 -27.71 -5.80 19.44
CA GLY A 89 -27.35 -4.41 19.18
C GLY A 89 -27.40 -3.59 20.47
N THR A 90 -26.39 -2.76 20.70
CA THR A 90 -26.49 -1.66 21.67
C THR A 90 -26.83 -0.39 20.90
N GLU A 91 -28.02 0.15 21.15
CA GLU A 91 -28.49 1.46 20.67
C GLU A 91 -27.77 2.62 21.42
#